data_AF-A0A673AIZ2-F1
#
_entry.id   AF-A0A673AIZ2-F1
#
_cell.length_a   1.000
_cell.length_b   1.000
_cell.length_c   1.000
_cell.angle_alpha   90.00
_cell.angle_beta   90.00
_cell.angle_gamma   90.00
#
_symmetry.space_group_name_H-M   'P 1'
#
loop_
_entity.id
_entity.type
_entity.pdbx_description
1 polymer ?
#
loop_
_entity_poly.entity_id
_entity_poly.type
_entity_poly.pdbx_seq_one_letter_code
_entity_poly.pdbx_strand_id
1 'polypeptide(L)'
;MDWIRFAKSGKDLTGLRGRLIEVTQEELQKHNTRDDCWTCIRGMVYNVTPYMDYHPGGEEELMKAAGIDGTDLFDQVHRWVNYESMLKECLVGRMATKATTLKLIHL
;
A
#
# COMPACT_ATOMS: atom_id res chain seq x y z
N MET A 1 13.63 -9.10 -15.20
CA MET A 1 12.81 -7.87 -15.40
C MET A 1 13.12 -6.96 -14.21
N ASP A 2 13.72 -5.79 -14.43
CA ASP A 2 14.24 -4.95 -13.35
C ASP A 2 13.17 -3.99 -12.82
N TRP A 3 12.63 -4.27 -11.64
CA TRP A 3 11.66 -3.42 -10.95
C TRP A 3 12.13 -1.97 -10.83
N ILE A 4 13.41 -1.74 -10.53
CA ILE A 4 13.95 -0.41 -10.27
C ILE A 4 13.83 0.46 -11.52
N ARG A 5 14.14 -0.11 -12.69
CA ARG A 5 13.98 0.58 -13.97
C ARG A 5 12.52 0.88 -14.29
N PHE A 6 11.62 -0.05 -13.99
CA PHE A 6 10.19 0.16 -14.21
C PHE A 6 9.62 1.25 -13.30
N ALA A 7 9.93 1.19 -12.00
CA ALA A 7 9.50 2.16 -11.01
C ALA A 7 9.97 3.58 -11.39
N LYS A 8 11.20 3.71 -11.86
CA LYS A 8 11.80 5.01 -12.27
C LYS A 8 11.49 5.42 -13.71
N SER A 9 10.49 4.82 -14.35
CA SER A 9 10.15 5.13 -15.75
C SER A 9 9.42 6.47 -15.95
N GLY A 10 9.00 7.13 -14.86
CA GLY A 10 8.20 8.36 -14.91
C GLY A 10 6.71 8.12 -15.18
N LYS A 11 6.28 6.84 -15.25
CA LYS A 11 4.86 6.48 -15.29
C LYS A 11 4.20 6.83 -13.97
N ASP A 12 2.94 7.27 -14.04
CA ASP A 12 2.10 7.40 -12.85
C ASP A 12 1.65 6.01 -12.40
N LEU A 13 2.32 5.47 -11.38
CA LEU A 13 2.00 4.15 -10.83
C LEU A 13 0.85 4.19 -9.82
N THR A 14 0.34 5.38 -9.50
CA THR A 14 -0.75 5.58 -8.53
C THR A 14 -2.08 5.91 -9.20
N GLY A 15 -2.04 6.46 -10.41
CA GLY A 15 -3.21 7.08 -11.07
C GLY A 15 -3.60 8.43 -10.46
N LEU A 16 -2.86 8.93 -9.46
CA LEU A 16 -3.18 10.13 -8.70
C LEU A 16 -2.45 11.39 -9.19
N ARG A 17 -1.59 11.27 -10.21
CA ARG A 17 -0.81 12.36 -10.81
C ARG A 17 0.04 13.10 -9.79
N GLY A 18 0.71 12.34 -8.91
CA GLY A 18 1.61 12.86 -7.88
C GLY A 18 0.91 13.41 -6.63
N ARG A 19 -0.41 13.23 -6.49
CA ARG A 19 -1.14 13.59 -5.27
C ARG A 19 -1.06 12.44 -4.26
N LEU A 20 -0.87 12.80 -3.00
CA LEU A 20 -1.04 11.88 -1.88
C LEU A 20 -2.42 12.12 -1.25
N ILE A 21 -3.13 11.04 -0.94
CA ILE A 21 -4.48 11.11 -0.37
C ILE A 21 -4.56 10.46 1.01
N GLU A 22 -5.63 10.79 1.73
CA GLU A 22 -6.04 10.04 2.90
C GLU A 22 -6.99 8.92 2.46
N VAL A 23 -6.73 7.70 2.92
CA VAL A 23 -7.42 6.48 2.46
C VAL A 23 -8.23 5.92 3.63
N THR A 24 -9.55 5.83 3.46
CA THR A 24 -10.39 5.15 4.44
C THR A 24 -10.27 3.64 4.28
N GLN A 25 -10.69 2.88 5.29
CA GLN A 25 -10.74 1.42 5.19
C GLN A 25 -11.66 0.96 4.06
N GLU A 26 -12.79 1.64 3.88
CA GLU A 26 -13.77 1.36 2.83
C GLU A 26 -13.21 1.66 1.44
N GLU A 27 -12.33 2.66 1.31
CA GLU A 27 -11.64 2.93 0.05
C GLU A 27 -10.60 1.85 -0.25
N LEU A 28 -9.74 1.52 0.72
CA LEU A 28 -8.71 0.49 0.57
C LEU A 28 -9.31 -0.84 0.08
N GLN A 29 -10.45 -1.25 0.66
CA GLN A 29 -11.12 -2.51 0.32
C GLN A 29 -11.62 -2.62 -1.13
N LYS A 30 -11.78 -1.49 -1.85
CA LYS A 30 -12.17 -1.51 -3.26
C LYS A 30 -11.06 -2.00 -4.18
N HIS A 31 -9.81 -1.81 -3.77
CA HIS A 31 -8.62 -2.12 -4.55
C HIS A 31 -8.08 -3.50 -4.15
N ASN A 32 -8.83 -4.55 -4.48
CA ASN A 32 -8.58 -5.92 -4.01
C ASN A 32 -8.45 -6.97 -5.14
N THR A 33 -8.19 -6.55 -6.37
CA THR A 33 -8.07 -7.43 -7.54
C THR A 33 -6.68 -7.35 -8.15
N ARG A 34 -6.26 -8.34 -8.95
CA ARG A 34 -4.94 -8.34 -9.60
C ARG A 34 -4.65 -7.03 -10.35
N ASP A 35 -5.64 -6.55 -11.10
CA ASP A 35 -5.50 -5.37 -11.97
C ASP A 35 -5.78 -4.05 -11.22
N ASP A 36 -6.20 -4.12 -9.95
CA ASP A 36 -6.45 -2.99 -9.07
C ASP A 36 -6.27 -3.41 -7.60
N CYS A 37 -5.03 -3.33 -7.12
CA CYS A 37 -4.60 -3.86 -5.83
C CYS A 37 -3.83 -2.82 -5.04
N TRP A 38 -4.42 -2.38 -3.94
CA TRP A 38 -3.72 -1.59 -2.94
C TRP A 38 -3.50 -2.41 -1.68
N THR A 39 -2.46 -2.07 -0.93
CA THR A 39 -2.22 -2.64 0.39
C THR A 39 -1.72 -1.57 1.33
N CYS A 40 -2.10 -1.66 2.61
CA CYS A 40 -1.55 -0.83 3.66
C CYS A 40 -0.39 -1.58 4.35
N ILE A 41 0.74 -0.88 4.54
CA ILE A 41 1.85 -1.35 5.36
C ILE A 41 2.21 -0.23 6.33
N ARG A 42 2.02 -0.49 7.62
CA ARG A 42 2.29 0.42 8.75
C ARG A 42 1.65 1.80 8.56
N GLY A 43 0.39 1.81 8.12
CA GLY A 43 -0.42 3.02 7.93
C GLY A 43 -0.21 3.75 6.59
N MET A 44 0.74 3.30 5.76
CA MET A 44 0.97 3.86 4.42
C MET A 44 0.35 2.95 3.36
N VAL A 45 -0.37 3.53 2.41
CA VAL A 45 -1.08 2.79 1.35
C VAL A 45 -0.27 2.85 0.06
N TYR A 46 -0.09 1.70 -0.57
CA TYR A 46 0.65 1.55 -1.83
C TYR A 46 -0.23 0.88 -2.88
N ASN A 47 -0.18 1.39 -4.11
CA ASN A 47 -0.71 0.69 -5.27
C ASN A 47 0.29 -0.38 -5.74
N VAL A 48 0.02 -1.64 -5.43
CA VAL A 48 0.92 -2.75 -5.74
C VAL A 48 0.56 -3.50 -7.02
N THR A 49 -0.50 -3.09 -7.74
CA THR A 49 -0.81 -3.59 -9.10
C THR A 49 0.43 -3.67 -10.02
N PRO A 50 1.22 -2.59 -10.22
CA PRO A 50 2.39 -2.66 -11.10
C PRO A 50 3.51 -3.57 -10.59
N TYR A 51 3.49 -3.93 -9.31
CA TYR A 51 4.51 -4.75 -8.65
C TYR A 51 4.20 -6.26 -8.70
N MET A 52 2.99 -6.65 -9.10
CA MET A 52 2.54 -8.06 -9.12
C MET A 52 3.53 -8.99 -9.82
N ASP A 53 3.98 -8.63 -11.03
CA ASP A 53 4.89 -9.45 -11.83
C ASP A 53 6.36 -9.37 -11.37
N TYR A 54 6.67 -8.52 -10.38
CA TYR A 54 8.02 -8.28 -9.87
C TYR A 54 8.23 -8.77 -8.44
N HIS A 55 7.15 -9.13 -7.73
CA HIS A 55 7.23 -9.60 -6.37
C HIS A 55 7.96 -10.95 -6.28
N PRO A 56 9.10 -11.04 -5.56
CA PRO A 56 9.88 -12.29 -5.49
C PRO A 56 9.11 -13.47 -4.88
N GLY A 57 8.16 -13.20 -3.98
CA GLY A 57 7.28 -14.22 -3.39
C GLY A 57 6.13 -14.66 -4.29
N GLY A 58 6.00 -14.06 -5.49
CA GLY A 58 4.93 -14.34 -6.43
C GLY A 58 3.64 -13.57 -6.16
N GLU A 59 2.79 -13.51 -7.18
CA GLU A 59 1.51 -12.80 -7.15
C GLU A 59 0.55 -13.34 -6.10
N GLU A 60 0.43 -14.67 -5.97
CA GLU A 60 -0.50 -15.30 -5.02
C GLU A 60 -0.24 -14.87 -3.57
N GLU A 61 1.03 -14.71 -3.19
CA GLU A 61 1.40 -14.22 -1.86
C GLU A 61 1.07 -12.74 -1.68
N LEU A 62 1.28 -11.91 -2.70
CA LEU A 62 0.98 -10.49 -2.64
C LEU A 62 -0.53 -10.23 -2.56
N MET A 63 -1.32 -11.04 -3.28
CA MET A 63 -2.78 -10.95 -3.30
C MET A 63 -3.43 -11.28 -1.94
N LYS A 64 -2.74 -11.96 -1.01
CA LYS A 64 -3.22 -12.14 0.37
C LYS A 64 -3.38 -10.81 1.12
N ALA A 65 -2.67 -9.77 0.69
CA ALA A 65 -2.72 -8.43 1.27
C ALA A 65 -3.55 -7.43 0.45
N ALA A 66 -4.28 -7.89 -0.57
CA ALA A 66 -5.06 -7.05 -1.46
C ALA A 66 -6.25 -6.40 -0.74
N GLY A 67 -6.34 -5.07 -0.82
CA GLY A 67 -7.41 -4.27 -0.23
C GLY A 67 -7.45 -4.28 1.30
N ILE A 68 -6.37 -4.66 1.97
CA ILE A 68 -6.29 -4.74 3.43
C ILE A 68 -4.99 -4.14 3.99
N ASP A 69 -4.93 -4.01 5.32
CA ASP A 69 -3.68 -3.81 6.03
C ASP A 69 -2.88 -5.11 6.06
N GLY A 70 -1.83 -5.17 5.24
CA GLY A 70 -0.94 -6.32 5.09
C GLY A 70 0.26 -6.28 6.05
N THR A 71 0.29 -5.38 7.03
CA THR A 71 1.45 -5.22 7.94
C THR A 71 1.85 -6.53 8.60
N ASP A 72 0.90 -7.27 9.16
CA ASP A 72 1.21 -8.53 9.86
C ASP A 72 1.73 -9.60 8.89
N LEU A 73 1.20 -9.68 7.67
CA LEU A 73 1.69 -10.59 6.63
C LEU A 73 3.11 -10.23 6.21
N PHE A 74 3.36 -8.92 6.02
CA PHE A 74 4.68 -8.41 5.68
C PHE A 74 5.69 -8.66 6.80
N ASP A 75 5.35 -8.39 8.05
CA ASP A 75 6.28 -8.48 9.18
C ASP A 75 6.63 -9.92 9.56
N GLN A 76 5.77 -10.88 9.23
CA GLN A 76 6.05 -12.30 9.41
C GLN A 76 7.19 -12.80 8.51
N VAL A 77 7.31 -12.27 7.29
CA VAL A 77 8.22 -12.82 6.27
C VAL A 77 9.34 -11.84 5.89
N HIS A 78 9.02 -10.55 5.80
CA HIS A 78 9.83 -9.54 5.11
C HIS A 78 10.14 -8.30 5.95
N ARG A 79 10.03 -8.34 7.30
CA ARG A 79 10.14 -7.14 8.15
C ARG A 79 11.40 -6.27 7.95
N TRP A 80 12.46 -6.83 7.37
CA TRP A 80 13.75 -6.20 7.08
C TRP A 80 13.83 -5.55 5.69
N VAL A 81 12.86 -5.84 4.81
CA VAL A 81 12.83 -5.32 3.45
C VAL A 81 12.45 -3.85 3.49
N ASN A 82 13.22 -3.02 2.77
CA ASN A 82 12.95 -1.59 2.64
C ASN A 82 11.86 -1.34 1.60
N TYR A 83 10.62 -1.69 1.95
CA TYR A 83 9.45 -1.49 1.08
C TYR A 83 9.21 -0.01 0.76
N GLU A 84 9.53 0.90 1.68
CA GLU A 84 9.37 2.35 1.46
C GLU A 84 10.19 2.84 0.27
N SER A 85 11.43 2.40 0.15
CA SER A 85 12.30 2.72 -0.99
C SER A 85 11.85 1.99 -2.25
N MET A 86 11.50 0.71 -2.13
CA MET A 86 11.11 -0.12 -3.27
C MET A 86 9.79 0.35 -3.90
N LEU A 87 8.81 0.72 -3.09
CA LEU A 87 7.45 1.07 -3.51
C LEU A 87 7.18 2.58 -3.50
N LYS A 88 8.23 3.42 -3.39
CA LYS A 88 8.11 4.87 -3.29
C LYS A 88 7.20 5.48 -4.36
N GLU A 89 7.39 5.08 -5.62
CA GLU A 89 6.64 5.59 -6.77
C GLU A 89 5.19 5.07 -6.81
N CYS A 90 4.87 4.09 -5.97
CA CYS A 90 3.54 3.48 -5.82
C CYS A 90 2.77 4.05 -4.62
N LEU A 91 3.32 5.02 -3.89
CA LEU A 91 2.71 5.54 -2.68
C LEU A 91 1.42 6.32 -3.00
N VAL A 92 0.29 5.78 -2.55
CA VAL A 92 -1.04 6.40 -2.68
C VAL A 92 -1.23 7.47 -1.61
N GLY A 93 -0.78 7.18 -0.38
CA GLY A 93 -0.91 8.09 0.75
C GLY A 93 -0.98 7.35 2.07
N ARG A 94 -1.81 7.83 2.99
CA ARG A 94 -1.89 7.31 4.37
C ARG A 94 -3.30 6.88 4.73
N MET A 95 -3.43 5.91 5.62
CA MET A 95 -4.72 5.54 6.21
C MET A 95 -5.32 6.71 7.00
N ALA A 96 -6.63 6.90 6.89
CA ALA A 96 -7.40 7.84 7.69
C ALA A 96 -7.34 7.43 9.17
N THR A 97 -6.99 8.36 10.06
CA THR A 97 -7.07 8.11 11.50
C THR A 97 -8.53 8.22 11.93
N LYS A 98 -9.02 7.25 12.72
CA LYS A 98 -10.28 7.46 13.45
C LYS A 98 -10.02 8.59 14.44
N ALA A 99 -10.71 9.72 14.26
CA ALA A 99 -10.67 10.81 15.23
C ALA A 99 -11.01 10.22 16.61
N THR A 100 -10.03 10.21 17.51
CA THR A 100 -10.26 9.78 18.88
C THR A 100 -11.05 10.90 19.54
N THR A 101 -12.36 10.70 19.72
CA THR A 101 -13.16 11.62 20.54
C THR A 101 -12.63 11.53 21.96
N LEU A 102 -11.78 12.48 22.35
CA LEU A 102 -11.46 12.71 23.75
C LEU A 102 -12.77 13.03 24.46
N LYS A 103 -13.30 12.05 25.21
CA LYS A 103 -14.35 12.34 26.19
C LYS A 103 -13.70 13.27 27.22
N LEU A 104 -13.97 14.57 27.10
CA LEU A 104 -13.72 15.54 28.15
C LEU A 104 -14.53 15.09 29.36
N ILE A 105 -13.87 14.38 30.27
CA ILE A 105 -14.32 14.15 31.64
C ILE A 105 -14.44 15.53 32.28
N HIS A 106 -15.65 16.08 32.30
CA HIS A 106 -16.01 17.14 33.23
C HIS A 106 -16.13 16.48 34.60
N LEU A 107 -15.16 16.77 35.47
CA LEU A 107 -15.30 16.72 36.92
C LEU A 107 -15.74 18.11 37.40
#